data_AF-A0A402D6Q8-F1
#
_entry.id   AF-A0A402D6Q8-F1
#
_cell.length_a   1.000
_cell.length_b   1.000
_cell.length_c   1.000
_cell.angle_alpha   90.00
_cell.angle_beta   90.00
_cell.angle_gamma   90.00
#
_symmetry.space_group_name_H-M   'P 1'
#
loop_
_entity.id
_entity.type
_entity.pdbx_description
1 polymer ?
#
loop_
_entity_poly.entity_id
_entity_poly.type
_entity_poly.pdbx_seq_one_letter_code
_entity_poly.pdbx_strand_id
1 'polypeptide(L)'
;MEKKSSYHCIDGRSYDVTMTWNENFKDTDKIFKADFVAIDQNNNRKLVLPREIATYAIGNPEEPLGECVKYYYNGRREELMSDYLTTAYRRVCDWIERGK
;
A
#
# COMPACT_ATOMS: atom_id res chain seq x y z
N MET A 1 8.96 -7.74 2.74
CA MET A 1 9.36 -7.09 1.48
C MET A 1 9.23 -5.59 1.58
N GLU A 2 10.03 -4.84 0.83
CA GLU A 2 9.94 -3.39 0.74
C GLU A 2 10.01 -2.89 -0.71
N LYS A 3 9.37 -1.76 -0.98
CA LYS A 3 9.47 -1.03 -2.24
C LYS A 3 9.60 0.45 -1.95
N LYS A 4 10.60 1.09 -2.57
CA LYS A 4 10.83 2.53 -2.52
C LYS A 4 10.39 3.16 -3.83
N SER A 5 9.79 4.33 -3.76
CA SER A 5 9.37 5.10 -4.93
C SER A 5 9.46 6.59 -4.64
N SER A 6 9.76 7.38 -5.67
CA SER A 6 9.68 8.85 -5.60
C SER A 6 8.33 9.28 -6.14
N TYR A 7 7.60 10.08 -5.37
CA TYR A 7 6.33 10.67 -5.77
C TYR A 7 6.48 12.18 -5.92
N HIS A 8 6.11 12.71 -7.09
CA HIS A 8 6.12 14.14 -7.38
C HIS A 8 4.67 14.64 -7.43
N CYS A 9 4.34 15.55 -6.51
CA CYS A 9 3.02 16.17 -6.44
C CYS A 9 2.86 17.21 -7.55
N ILE A 10 1.63 17.54 -7.91
CA ILE A 10 1.33 18.55 -8.93
C ILE A 10 1.79 19.95 -8.48
N ASP A 11 1.79 20.20 -7.17
CA ASP A 11 2.23 21.47 -6.57
C ASP A 11 3.75 21.62 -6.43
N GLY A 12 4.54 20.65 -6.93
CA GLY A 12 5.99 20.68 -6.92
C GLY A 12 6.65 20.08 -5.67
N ARG A 13 5.88 19.65 -4.66
CA ARG A 13 6.43 18.87 -3.55
C ARG A 13 6.84 17.47 -4.03
N SER A 14 7.88 16.92 -3.43
CA SER A 14 8.38 15.59 -3.79
C SER A 14 8.65 14.76 -2.54
N TYR A 15 8.29 13.48 -2.60
CA TYR A 15 8.30 12.58 -1.45
C TYR A 15 8.95 11.24 -1.80
N ASP A 16 9.85 10.77 -0.95
CA ASP A 16 10.31 9.38 -0.95
C ASP A 16 9.32 8.55 -0.16
N VAL A 17 8.59 7.67 -0.86
CA VAL A 17 7.60 6.77 -0.28
C VAL A 17 8.18 5.37 -0.20
N THR A 18 8.31 4.85 1.02
CA THR A 18 8.67 3.47 1.30
C THR A 18 7.43 2.71 1.74
N MET A 19 7.12 1.62 1.04
CA MET A 19 6.06 0.69 1.35
C MET A 19 6.66 -0.64 1.80
N THR A 20 6.16 -1.21 2.90
CA THR A 20 6.58 -2.51 3.42
C THR A 20 5.38 -3.45 3.57
N TRP A 21 5.55 -4.74 3.27
CA TRP A 21 4.49 -5.73 3.38
C TRP A 21 5.03 -7.14 3.65
N ASN A 22 4.13 -8.04 4.06
CA ASN A 22 4.39 -9.47 4.19
C ASN A 22 3.94 -10.20 2.90
N GLU A 23 4.90 -10.73 2.14
CA GLU A 23 4.62 -11.53 0.93
C GLU A 23 4.04 -12.92 1.25
N ASN A 24 4.31 -13.42 2.45
CA ASN A 24 3.92 -14.75 2.93
C ASN A 24 2.59 -14.71 3.72
N PHE A 25 1.62 -13.94 3.24
CA PHE A 25 0.27 -13.97 3.84
C PHE A 25 -0.31 -15.39 3.79
N LYS A 26 -1.05 -15.82 4.80
CA LYS A 26 -1.64 -17.16 4.78
C LYS A 26 -2.90 -17.13 3.92
N ASP A 27 -3.24 -18.27 3.32
CA ASP A 27 -4.50 -18.39 2.57
C ASP A 27 -5.73 -18.16 3.46
N THR A 28 -5.58 -18.42 4.77
CA THR A 28 -6.58 -18.15 5.80
C THR A 28 -6.64 -16.69 6.25
N ASP A 29 -5.65 -15.87 5.90
CA ASP A 29 -5.68 -14.45 6.22
C ASP A 29 -6.83 -13.81 5.43
N LYS A 30 -7.51 -12.85 6.04
CA LYS A 30 -8.62 -12.11 5.40
C LYS A 30 -8.22 -10.73 4.93
N ILE A 31 -7.06 -10.27 5.40
CA ILE A 31 -6.58 -8.92 5.20
C ILE A 31 -5.10 -9.00 4.85
N PHE A 32 -4.76 -8.39 3.73
CA PHE A 32 -3.40 -8.08 3.34
C PHE A 32 -3.03 -6.71 3.91
N LYS A 33 -1.88 -6.64 4.60
CA LYS A 33 -1.41 -5.42 5.26
C LYS A 33 -0.16 -4.87 4.60
N ALA A 34 -0.13 -3.56 4.41
CA ALA A 34 1.03 -2.80 3.97
C ALA A 34 1.21 -1.57 4.87
N ASP A 35 2.45 -1.26 5.23
CA ASP A 35 2.83 -0.07 5.99
C ASP A 35 3.58 0.91 5.11
N PHE A 36 3.47 2.20 5.46
CA PHE A 36 4.00 3.30 4.66
C PHE A 36 4.80 4.30 5.48
N VAL A 37 5.87 4.78 4.88
CA VAL A 37 6.65 5.92 5.34
C VAL A 37 6.87 6.85 4.16
N ALA A 38 6.51 8.12 4.32
CA ALA A 38 6.79 9.16 3.34
C ALA A 38 7.76 10.19 3.94
N ILE A 39 8.80 10.57 3.20
CA ILE A 39 9.79 11.58 3.59
C ILE A 39 9.77 12.69 2.55
N ASP A 40 9.59 13.93 2.99
CA ASP A 40 9.67 15.12 2.13
C ASP A 40 11.12 15.35 1.68
N GLN A 41 11.37 15.34 0.37
CA GLN A 41 12.71 15.48 -0.20
C GLN A 41 13.32 16.87 0.02
N ASN A 42 12.50 17.91 0.23
CA ASN A 42 13.01 19.28 0.36
C ASN A 42 13.66 19.55 1.72
N ASN A 43 13.12 18.94 2.77
CA ASN A 43 13.55 19.19 4.15
C ASN A 43 13.93 17.91 4.91
N ASN A 44 13.87 16.76 4.24
CA ASN A 44 14.17 15.43 4.77
C ASN A 44 13.36 15.08 6.04
N ARG A 45 12.13 15.60 6.15
CA ARG A 45 11.24 15.31 7.29
C ARG A 45 10.26 14.21 6.93
N LYS A 46 10.05 13.30 7.89
CA LYS A 46 9.00 12.30 7.81
C LYS A 46 7.63 12.99 7.85
N LEU A 47 6.80 12.69 6.87
CA LEU A 47 5.40 13.12 6.84
C LEU A 47 4.60 12.31 7.85
N VAL A 48 3.76 12.99 8.62
CA VAL A 48 2.85 12.34 9.57
C VAL A 48 1.62 11.86 8.81
N LEU A 49 1.63 10.60 8.40
CA LEU A 49 0.47 9.94 7.82
C LEU A 49 -0.52 9.55 8.93
N PRO A 50 -1.83 9.75 8.75
CA PRO A 50 -2.85 9.26 9.67
C PRO A 50 -2.87 7.73 9.63
N ARG A 51 -3.35 7.11 10.71
CA ARG A 51 -3.24 5.67 10.92
C ARG A 51 -3.80 4.85 9.76
N GLU A 52 -4.90 5.30 9.17
CA GLU A 52 -5.62 4.65 8.07
C GLU A 52 -4.84 4.67 6.74
N ILE A 53 -3.84 5.54 6.63
CA ILE A 53 -2.96 5.70 5.46
C ILE A 53 -1.58 5.11 5.76
N ALA A 54 -1.06 5.35 6.97
CA ALA A 54 0.21 4.80 7.45
C ALA A 54 0.21 3.27 7.45
N THR A 55 -0.92 2.65 7.78
CA THR A 55 -1.14 1.21 7.65
C THR A 55 -2.38 0.99 6.81
N TYR A 56 -2.20 0.36 5.66
CA TYR A 56 -3.29 -0.01 4.77
C TYR A 56 -3.61 -1.50 4.91
N ALA A 57 -4.90 -1.78 5.07
CA ALA A 57 -5.45 -3.12 5.16
C ALA A 57 -6.47 -3.29 4.03
N ILE A 58 -6.23 -4.26 3.14
CA ILE A 58 -7.10 -4.57 2.01
C ILE A 58 -7.45 -6.05 2.01
N GLY A 59 -8.71 -6.35 1.74
CA GLY A 59 -9.23 -7.71 1.74
C GLY A 59 -10.72 -7.71 2.08
N ASN A 60 -11.29 -8.90 2.14
CA ASN A 60 -12.70 -9.12 2.46
C ASN A 60 -12.80 -9.76 3.86
N PRO A 61 -13.53 -9.19 4.83
CA PRO A 61 -13.72 -9.82 6.12
C PRO A 61 -14.51 -11.14 6.05
N GLU A 62 -15.24 -11.38 4.96
CA GLU A 62 -16.04 -12.59 4.75
C GLU A 62 -15.24 -13.69 4.04
N GLU A 63 -14.35 -13.31 3.12
CA GLU A 63 -13.61 -14.25 2.27
C GLU A 63 -12.10 -14.24 2.57
N PRO A 64 -11.47 -15.39 2.85
CA PRO A 64 -10.02 -15.49 2.96
C PRO A 64 -9.29 -15.15 1.65
N LEU A 65 -8.09 -14.61 1.75
CA LEU A 65 -7.25 -14.25 0.61
C LEU A 65 -6.99 -15.45 -0.32
N GLY A 66 -6.89 -16.67 0.21
CA GLY A 66 -6.74 -17.88 -0.60
C GLY A 66 -7.94 -18.13 -1.52
N GLU A 67 -9.16 -17.87 -1.05
CA GLU A 67 -10.37 -17.92 -1.89
C GLU A 67 -10.34 -16.80 -2.92
N CYS A 68 -9.93 -15.60 -2.53
CA CYS A 68 -9.79 -14.51 -3.49
C CYS A 68 -8.80 -14.85 -4.61
N VAL A 69 -7.63 -15.38 -4.27
CA VAL A 69 -6.63 -15.84 -5.23
C VAL A 69 -7.23 -16.89 -6.17
N LYS A 70 -7.96 -17.87 -5.63
CA LYS A 70 -8.55 -18.96 -6.41
C LYS A 70 -9.63 -18.47 -7.37
N TYR A 71 -10.59 -17.69 -6.89
CA TYR A 71 -11.81 -17.37 -7.62
C TYR A 71 -11.72 -16.09 -8.44
N TYR A 72 -11.04 -15.05 -7.94
CA TYR A 72 -10.95 -13.76 -8.64
C TYR A 72 -9.67 -13.61 -9.47
N TYR A 73 -8.61 -14.33 -9.10
CA TYR A 73 -7.30 -14.23 -9.76
C TYR A 73 -6.85 -15.53 -10.44
N ASN A 74 -7.75 -16.51 -10.60
CA ASN A 74 -7.46 -17.79 -11.27
C ASN A 74 -6.22 -18.53 -10.71
N GLY A 75 -6.03 -18.49 -9.39
CA GLY A 75 -4.87 -19.08 -8.72
C GLY A 75 -3.59 -18.23 -8.76
N ARG A 76 -3.61 -17.04 -9.39
CA ARG A 76 -2.44 -16.18 -9.56
C ARG A 76 -2.28 -15.24 -8.37
N ARG A 77 -1.56 -15.74 -7.37
CA ARG A 77 -1.27 -15.03 -6.12
C ARG A 77 -0.53 -13.71 -6.31
N GLU A 78 0.41 -13.67 -7.25
CA GLU A 78 1.20 -12.48 -7.56
C GLU A 78 0.36 -11.33 -8.11
N GLU A 79 -0.68 -11.64 -8.91
CA GLU A 79 -1.60 -10.63 -9.46
C GLU A 79 -2.42 -9.97 -8.35
N LEU A 80 -2.98 -10.75 -7.42
CA LEU A 80 -3.68 -10.21 -6.25
C LEU A 80 -2.78 -9.28 -5.44
N MET A 81 -1.56 -9.74 -5.15
CA MET A 81 -0.60 -8.94 -4.37
C MET A 81 -0.23 -7.64 -5.11
N SER A 82 0.01 -7.71 -6.42
CA SER A 82 0.31 -6.54 -7.26
C SER A 82 -0.83 -5.52 -7.25
N ASP A 83 -2.08 -5.97 -7.40
CA ASP A 83 -3.26 -5.12 -7.36
C ASP A 83 -3.43 -4.43 -6.00
N TYR A 84 -3.27 -5.21 -4.92
CA TYR A 84 -3.42 -4.72 -3.56
C TYR A 84 -2.34 -3.69 -3.21
N LEU A 85 -1.09 -3.97 -3.56
CA LEU A 85 0.03 -3.04 -3.37
C LEU A 85 -0.13 -1.77 -4.22
N THR A 86 -0.61 -1.89 -5.46
CA THR A 86 -0.90 -0.75 -6.33
C THR A 86 -2.00 0.13 -5.75
N THR A 87 -3.06 -0.49 -5.25
CA THR A 87 -4.18 0.21 -4.61
C THR A 87 -3.72 0.94 -3.33
N ALA A 88 -2.94 0.25 -2.49
CA ALA A 88 -2.38 0.81 -1.27
C ALA A 88 -1.48 2.03 -1.56
N TYR A 89 -0.57 1.90 -2.52
CA TYR A 89 0.33 2.97 -2.94
C TYR A 89 -0.42 4.18 -3.49
N ARG A 90 -1.39 3.98 -4.39
CA ARG A 90 -2.21 5.08 -4.94
C ARG A 90 -2.92 5.87 -3.85
N ARG A 91 -3.47 5.19 -2.85
CA ARG A 91 -4.19 5.85 -1.74
C ARG A 91 -3.27 6.77 -0.92
N VAL A 92 -2.01 6.37 -0.73
CA VAL A 92 -1.01 7.18 -0.03
C VAL A 92 -0.65 8.40 -0.87
N CYS A 93 -0.37 8.22 -2.17
CA CYS A 93 -0.11 9.33 -3.09
C CYS A 93 -1.28 10.31 -3.16
N ASP A 94 -2.52 9.82 -3.29
CA ASP A 94 -3.72 10.65 -3.30
C ASP A 94 -3.90 11.47 -2.01
N TRP A 95 -3.54 10.88 -0.86
CA TRP A 95 -3.60 11.57 0.42
C TRP A 95 -2.54 12.68 0.50
N ILE A 96 -1.30 12.36 0.10
CA ILE A 96 -0.18 13.33 0.03
C ILE A 96 -0.54 14.50 -0.90
N GLU A 97 -1.10 14.20 -2.07
CA GLU A 97 -1.53 15.19 -3.06
C GLU A 97 -2.56 16.16 -2.48
N ARG A 98 -3.50 15.64 -1.69
CA ARG A 98 -4.54 16.46 -1.04
C ARG A 98 -4.00 17.31 0.11
N GLY A 99 -2.80 17.03 0.62
CA GLY A 99 -2.21 17.71 1.78
C GLY A 99 -3.09 17.65 3.03
N LYS A 100 -3.92 16.60 3.14
CA LYS A 100 -4.77 16.35 4.31
C LYS A 100 -4.06 15.50 5.34
#